data_AF-A0A819X4G8-F1
#
_entry.id   AF-A0A819X4G8-F1
#
_cell.length_a   1.000
_cell.length_b   1.000
_cell.length_c   1.000
_cell.angle_alpha   90.00
_cell.angle_beta   90.00
_cell.angle_gamma   90.00
#
_symmetry.space_group_name_H-M   'P 1'
#
loop_
_entity.id
_entity.type
_entity.pdbx_description
1 polymer ?
#
loop_
_entity_poly.entity_id
_entity_poly.type
_entity_poly.pdbx_seq_one_letter_code
_entity_poly.pdbx_strand_id
1 'polypeptide(L)'
;TASETFIQQNNISNTDNFLIYFKGDQGLTQTLPIPLNKLIENIYECQLELVDVGNLSLVHVKLDANNVRWKLNSIELEHEYEKNVLNFPIHRWLDSNQSFNVLLNQGPIQLASIYTIIVRTGTISSSTQLDMHLALIGDGASTLPFHLNSNSNLIHSTNNHLFQSGSKNLFYISSFHSIDIGQLFHIQIWCNSIDKLPYYCESIEVINNFNDKKYFFLVNHWFGPNLEEYLSVPLINRNEGGLKEFKL
;
A
#
# COMPACT_ATOMS: atom_id res chain seq x y z
N THR A 1 5.37 8.71 29.24
CA THR A 1 4.42 7.98 28.39
C THR A 1 3.44 8.90 27.71
N ALA A 2 3.50 10.22 27.94
CA ALA A 2 2.80 11.16 27.08
C ALA A 2 3.66 11.47 25.84
N SER A 3 2.99 11.70 24.72
CA SER A 3 3.60 12.19 23.49
C SER A 3 2.70 13.26 22.91
N GLU A 4 3.30 14.30 22.36
CA GLU A 4 2.59 15.38 21.67
C GLU A 4 2.43 14.99 20.21
N THR A 5 1.20 15.01 19.72
CA THR A 5 0.88 14.68 18.33
C THR A 5 0.40 15.94 17.63
N PHE A 6 1.15 16.36 16.62
CA PHE A 6 0.81 17.47 15.74
C PHE A 6 0.27 16.95 14.41
N ILE A 7 -0.86 17.51 13.98
CA ILE A 7 -1.56 17.13 12.76
C ILE A 7 -1.70 18.36 11.88
N GLN A 8 -1.14 18.30 10.68
CA GLN A 8 -1.27 19.38 9.71
C GLN A 8 -2.28 19.01 8.61
N GLN A 9 -3.26 19.87 8.36
CA GLN A 9 -4.34 19.63 7.39
C GLN A 9 -4.66 20.83 6.49
N ASN A 10 -5.59 20.70 5.55
CA ASN A 10 -6.24 21.81 4.85
C ASN A 10 -7.75 21.56 4.78
N ASN A 11 -8.55 22.32 5.56
CA ASN A 11 -10.05 22.43 5.64
C ASN A 11 -10.63 22.15 7.04
N ILE A 12 -11.82 22.71 7.33
CA ILE A 12 -12.38 22.81 8.69
C ILE A 12 -13.73 22.07 8.79
N SER A 13 -13.78 20.98 9.56
CA SER A 13 -15.00 20.53 10.25
C SER A 13 -14.63 19.99 11.64
N ASN A 14 -15.29 20.49 12.68
CA ASN A 14 -14.89 20.31 14.08
C ASN A 14 -15.60 19.12 14.76
N THR A 15 -16.12 18.17 13.97
CA THR A 15 -17.03 17.09 14.42
C THR A 15 -16.53 15.69 14.06
N ASP A 16 -15.30 15.57 13.56
CA ASP A 16 -14.85 14.38 12.86
C ASP A 16 -13.96 13.53 13.75
N ASN A 17 -14.26 12.23 13.86
CA ASN A 17 -13.50 11.32 14.71
C ASN A 17 -12.37 10.69 13.91
N PHE A 18 -11.14 11.18 14.13
CA PHE A 18 -9.94 10.47 13.71
C PHE A 18 -9.62 9.39 14.73
N LEU A 19 -9.40 8.17 14.26
CA LEU A 19 -8.88 7.08 15.06
C LEU A 19 -7.47 6.76 14.57
N ILE A 20 -6.52 6.69 15.49
CA ILE A 20 -5.14 6.32 15.19
C ILE A 20 -4.63 5.24 16.12
N TYR A 21 -3.72 4.43 15.59
CA TYR A 21 -2.80 3.63 16.39
C TYR A 21 -1.44 3.60 15.71
N PHE A 22 -0.41 3.44 16.51
CA PHE A 22 0.96 3.26 16.06
C PHE A 22 1.40 1.79 16.18
N LYS A 23 2.25 1.36 15.25
CA LYS A 23 2.97 0.09 15.29
C LYS A 23 4.45 0.34 15.58
N GLY A 24 4.97 -0.38 16.56
CA GLY A 24 6.39 -0.52 16.82
C GLY A 24 6.89 -1.95 16.60
N ASP A 25 8.16 -2.18 16.90
CA ASP A 25 8.79 -3.51 16.83
C ASP A 25 8.32 -4.48 17.93
N GLN A 26 7.73 -3.98 19.02
CA GLN A 26 7.17 -4.80 20.10
C GLN A 26 5.65 -4.96 20.06
N GLY A 27 4.95 -4.30 19.13
CA GLY A 27 3.50 -4.49 18.97
C GLY A 27 2.74 -3.28 18.45
N LEU A 28 1.46 -3.22 18.82
CA LEU A 28 0.53 -2.15 18.46
C LEU A 28 0.12 -1.40 19.72
N THR A 29 0.04 -0.07 19.61
CA THR A 29 -0.61 0.77 20.62
C THR A 29 -2.12 0.59 20.59
N GLN A 30 -2.80 1.08 21.62
CA GLN A 30 -4.26 1.17 21.62
C GLN A 30 -4.75 2.13 20.53
N THR A 31 -5.95 1.87 19.99
CA THR A 31 -6.61 2.82 19.09
C THR A 31 -7.15 4.00 19.89
N LEU A 32 -6.70 5.20 19.57
CA LEU A 32 -7.09 6.44 20.25
C LEU A 32 -7.89 7.34 19.30
N PRO A 33 -8.99 7.95 19.78
CA PRO A 33 -9.56 9.10 19.11
C PRO A 33 -8.61 10.29 19.23
N ILE A 34 -8.50 11.08 18.17
CA ILE A 34 -7.75 12.34 18.21
C ILE A 34 -8.73 13.46 18.56
N PRO A 35 -8.67 14.01 19.78
CA PRO A 35 -9.35 15.27 20.06
C PRO A 35 -8.61 16.36 19.28
N LEU A 36 -9.17 16.74 18.14
CA LEU A 36 -8.60 17.76 17.26
C LEU A 36 -8.76 19.14 17.90
N ASN A 37 -7.88 19.46 18.85
CA ASN A 37 -7.77 20.81 19.39
C ASN A 37 -6.96 21.65 18.40
N LYS A 38 -7.62 22.63 17.79
CA LYS A 38 -6.98 23.53 16.84
C LYS A 38 -5.92 24.38 17.56
N LEU A 39 -4.65 24.20 17.21
CA LEU A 39 -3.54 25.00 17.71
C LEU A 39 -3.44 26.31 16.91
N ILE A 40 -3.36 26.17 15.59
CA ILE A 40 -3.28 27.28 14.63
C ILE A 40 -4.11 26.91 13.40
N GLU A 41 -4.25 27.82 12.43
CA GLU A 41 -4.90 27.45 11.17
C GLU A 41 -4.23 26.21 10.61
N ASN A 42 -5.04 25.19 10.29
CA ASN A 42 -4.59 23.95 9.66
C ASN A 42 -3.61 23.10 10.50
N ILE A 43 -3.38 23.41 11.77
CA ILE A 43 -2.53 22.62 12.68
C ILE A 43 -3.31 22.31 13.95
N TYR A 44 -3.33 21.04 14.32
CA TYR A 44 -4.02 20.48 15.47
C TYR A 44 -3.01 19.80 16.37
N GLU A 45 -3.21 19.92 17.67
CA GLU A 45 -2.34 19.33 18.68
C GLU A 45 -3.17 18.52 19.66
N CYS A 46 -2.65 17.36 20.06
CA CYS A 46 -3.19 16.60 21.17
C CYS A 46 -2.08 15.89 21.94
N GLN A 47 -2.31 15.66 23.23
CA GLN A 47 -1.47 14.80 24.04
C GLN A 47 -2.07 13.40 24.08
N LEU A 48 -1.25 12.41 23.77
CA LEU A 48 -1.63 11.00 23.78
C LEU A 48 -0.79 10.25 24.80
N GLU A 49 -1.43 9.42 25.61
CA GLU A 49 -0.74 8.44 26.44
C GLU A 49 -0.64 7.11 25.68
N LEU A 50 0.56 6.77 25.24
CA LEU A 50 0.81 5.57 24.44
C LEU A 50 1.44 4.47 25.30
N VAL A 51 1.01 3.24 25.06
CA VAL A 51 1.75 2.06 25.53
C VAL A 51 3.09 2.00 24.79
N ASP A 52 4.16 1.70 25.52
CA ASP A 52 5.47 1.47 24.92
C ASP A 52 5.43 0.20 24.05
N VAL A 53 5.66 0.40 22.75
CA VAL A 53 5.72 -0.66 21.74
C VAL A 53 7.08 -0.70 21.04
N GLY A 54 8.10 -0.10 21.68
CA GLY A 54 9.45 0.04 21.15
C GLY A 54 9.54 1.01 19.97
N ASN A 55 10.37 0.69 18.99
CA ASN A 55 10.70 1.59 17.89
C ASN A 55 9.52 1.70 16.91
N LEU A 56 8.87 2.87 16.90
CA LEU A 56 7.76 3.14 16.00
C LEU A 56 8.20 3.11 14.53
N SER A 57 7.37 2.52 13.70
CA SER A 57 7.63 2.37 12.26
C SER A 57 6.45 2.77 11.39
N LEU A 58 5.24 2.84 11.97
CA LEU A 58 4.02 3.08 11.22
C LEU A 58 2.93 3.71 12.09
N VAL A 59 2.11 4.55 11.45
CA VAL A 59 0.83 5.02 11.98
C VAL A 59 -0.31 4.52 11.08
N HIS A 60 -1.34 3.97 11.69
CA HIS A 60 -2.62 3.72 11.05
C HIS A 60 -3.56 4.88 11.36
N VAL A 61 -4.30 5.32 10.34
CA VAL A 61 -5.23 6.43 10.46
C VAL A 61 -6.55 6.01 9.84
N LYS A 62 -7.64 6.23 10.57
CA LYS A 62 -9.01 6.04 10.10
C LYS A 62 -9.80 7.32 10.34
N LEU A 63 -10.53 7.76 9.31
CA LEU A 63 -11.49 8.84 9.40
C LEU A 63 -12.89 8.27 9.59
N ASP A 64 -13.40 8.31 10.82
CA ASP A 64 -14.75 7.84 11.17
C ASP A 64 -15.72 9.04 11.16
N ALA A 65 -15.99 9.56 9.97
CA ALA A 65 -16.83 10.74 9.76
C ALA A 65 -17.66 10.60 8.48
N ASN A 66 -18.85 11.23 8.46
CA ASN A 66 -19.79 11.16 7.35
C ASN A 66 -19.73 12.43 6.49
N ASN A 67 -19.70 12.27 5.16
CA ASN A 67 -19.70 13.36 4.17
C ASN A 67 -18.57 14.38 4.36
N VAL A 68 -17.42 13.89 4.78
CA VAL A 68 -16.24 14.66 5.12
C VAL A 68 -15.08 14.22 4.24
N ARG A 69 -14.27 15.20 3.80
CA ARG A 69 -13.05 14.97 3.03
C ARG A 69 -11.90 15.83 3.56
N TRP A 70 -10.84 15.18 4.05
CA TRP A 70 -9.72 15.87 4.71
C TRP A 70 -8.45 15.74 3.89
N LYS A 71 -7.75 16.83 3.62
CA LYS A 71 -6.37 16.73 3.12
C LYS A 71 -5.42 16.70 4.29
N LEU A 72 -4.91 15.50 4.63
CA LEU A 72 -3.94 15.30 5.69
C LEU A 72 -2.53 15.37 5.10
N ASN A 73 -1.70 16.29 5.62
CA ASN A 73 -0.35 16.50 5.11
C ASN A 73 0.66 15.61 5.84
N SER A 74 0.67 15.64 7.17
CA SER A 74 1.57 14.85 8.01
C SER A 74 1.00 14.66 9.40
N ILE A 75 1.49 13.62 10.08
CA ILE A 75 1.37 13.44 11.52
C ILE A 75 2.79 13.49 12.08
N GLU A 76 3.03 14.37 13.04
CA GLU A 76 4.28 14.46 13.77
C GLU A 76 4.03 14.02 15.21
N LEU A 77 4.83 13.07 15.70
CA LEU A 77 4.76 12.56 17.05
C LEU A 77 6.06 12.92 17.76
N GLU A 78 5.96 13.78 18.77
CA GLU A 78 7.07 14.16 19.63
C GLU A 78 7.00 13.38 20.94
N HIS A 79 8.07 12.66 21.26
CA HIS A 79 8.17 12.03 22.57
C HIS A 79 8.51 13.08 23.63
N GLU A 80 7.73 13.11 24.72
CA GLU A 80 7.82 14.16 25.76
C GLU A 80 9.23 14.31 26.35
N TYR A 81 9.92 13.19 26.62
CA TYR A 81 11.23 13.20 27.27
C TYR A 81 12.42 13.24 26.31
N GLU A 82 12.44 12.37 25.29
CA GLU A 82 13.53 12.27 24.32
C GLU A 82 13.57 13.45 23.34
N LYS A 83 12.46 14.18 23.19
CA LYS A 83 12.33 15.32 22.27
C LYS A 83 12.67 14.97 20.82
N ASN A 84 12.60 13.69 20.48
CA ASN A 84 12.65 13.21 19.11
C ASN A 84 11.27 13.39 18.46
N VAL A 85 11.27 13.88 17.23
CA VAL A 85 10.07 14.05 16.43
C VAL A 85 10.06 13.00 15.33
N LEU A 86 9.04 12.16 15.36
CA LEU A 86 8.76 11.16 14.33
C LEU A 86 7.76 11.75 13.34
N ASN A 87 8.13 11.79 12.06
CA ASN A 87 7.28 12.35 11.01
C ASN A 87 6.70 11.24 10.13
N PHE A 88 5.38 11.22 10.01
CA PHE A 88 4.61 10.37 9.12
C PHE A 88 4.02 11.22 8.00
N PRO A 89 4.66 11.30 6.82
CA PRO A 89 4.19 12.11 5.71
C PRO A 89 3.01 11.42 5.01
N ILE A 90 1.93 12.16 4.72
CA ILE A 90 0.65 11.61 4.24
C ILE A 90 0.26 12.22 2.90
N HIS A 91 0.28 13.54 2.80
CA HIS A 91 -0.01 14.33 1.60
C HIS A 91 -1.22 13.86 0.76
N ARG A 92 -2.32 13.48 1.41
CA ARG A 92 -3.45 12.81 0.75
C ARG A 92 -4.81 13.33 1.21
N TRP A 93 -5.79 13.25 0.30
CA TRP A 93 -7.22 13.36 0.62
C TRP A 93 -7.78 12.07 1.21
N LEU A 94 -8.42 12.19 2.37
CA LEU A 94 -9.10 11.15 3.11
C LEU A 94 -10.59 11.34 2.90
N ASP A 95 -11.23 10.35 2.26
CA ASP A 95 -12.68 10.33 2.16
C ASP A 95 -13.29 9.67 3.41
N SER A 96 -14.59 9.89 3.58
CA SER A 96 -15.37 9.34 4.70
C SER A 96 -15.17 7.83 4.85
N ASN A 97 -14.93 7.38 6.08
CA ASN A 97 -14.75 5.96 6.45
C ASN A 97 -13.56 5.25 5.81
N GLN A 98 -12.60 5.98 5.23
CA GLN A 98 -11.35 5.39 4.75
C GLN A 98 -10.36 5.18 5.90
N SER A 99 -9.57 4.12 5.78
CA SER A 99 -8.43 3.85 6.64
C SER A 99 -7.19 3.53 5.81
N PHE A 100 -6.03 3.88 6.34
CA PHE A 100 -4.76 3.72 5.64
C PHE A 100 -3.60 3.65 6.62
N ASN A 101 -2.50 3.11 6.13
CA ASN A 101 -1.26 2.95 6.88
C ASN A 101 -0.21 3.89 6.30
N VAL A 102 0.59 4.51 7.16
CA VAL A 102 1.66 5.43 6.78
C VAL A 102 2.92 5.03 7.51
N LEU A 103 3.99 4.81 6.75
CA LEU A 103 5.29 4.44 7.30
C LEU A 103 6.03 5.68 7.80
N LEU A 104 6.82 5.50 8.85
CA LEU A 104 7.70 6.52 9.40
C LEU A 104 8.69 7.00 8.33
N ASN A 105 8.91 8.30 8.25
CA ASN A 105 9.95 8.87 7.40
C ASN A 105 11.33 8.55 7.96
N GLN A 106 12.07 7.66 7.27
CA GLN A 106 13.43 7.26 7.64
C GLN A 106 14.53 8.06 6.92
N GLY A 107 14.17 9.14 6.20
CA GLY A 107 15.11 10.03 5.52
C GLY A 107 14.81 10.24 4.03
N PRO A 108 15.65 11.02 3.33
CA PRO A 108 15.34 11.55 1.98
C PRO A 108 15.26 10.50 0.86
N ILE A 109 15.70 9.27 1.08
CA ILE A 109 15.96 8.29 -0.01
C ILE A 109 15.10 7.02 0.10
N GLN A 110 14.34 6.82 1.19
CA GLN A 110 13.56 5.59 1.35
C GLN A 110 12.09 5.82 0.99
N LEU A 111 11.72 5.45 -0.23
CA LEU A 111 10.32 5.30 -0.65
C LEU A 111 9.71 4.14 0.14
N ALA A 112 9.20 4.45 1.32
CA ALA A 112 8.52 3.50 2.18
C ALA A 112 7.36 2.86 1.40
N SER A 113 7.38 1.54 1.27
CA SER A 113 6.49 0.81 0.38
C SER A 113 5.69 -0.22 1.16
N ILE A 114 4.37 -0.12 1.11
CA ILE A 114 3.48 -1.00 1.89
C ILE A 114 3.26 -2.33 1.18
N TYR A 115 3.34 -2.34 -0.14
CA TYR A 115 3.28 -3.57 -0.92
C TYR A 115 4.49 -3.74 -1.81
N THR A 116 5.05 -4.95 -1.82
CA THR A 116 6.01 -5.39 -2.82
C THR A 116 5.31 -6.40 -3.72
N ILE A 117 5.27 -6.11 -5.01
CA ILE A 117 4.70 -6.96 -6.05
C ILE A 117 5.84 -7.61 -6.81
N ILE A 118 5.71 -8.90 -7.04
CA ILE A 118 6.66 -9.72 -7.75
C ILE A 118 5.92 -10.35 -8.92
N VAL A 119 6.26 -9.96 -10.15
CA VAL A 119 5.71 -10.57 -11.37
C VAL A 119 6.71 -11.56 -11.93
N ARG A 120 6.25 -12.78 -12.22
CA ARG A 120 7.03 -13.80 -12.93
C ARG A 120 6.51 -13.95 -14.35
N THR A 121 7.41 -13.75 -15.31
CA THR A 121 7.18 -13.99 -16.73
C THR A 121 7.60 -15.42 -17.06
N GLY A 122 6.80 -16.16 -17.82
CA GLY A 122 7.21 -17.50 -18.26
C GLY A 122 8.34 -17.46 -19.29
N THR A 123 8.88 -18.63 -19.61
CA THR A 123 10.08 -18.78 -20.46
C THR A 123 9.80 -18.82 -21.96
N ILE A 124 8.53 -18.78 -22.37
CA ILE A 124 8.12 -18.89 -23.77
C ILE A 124 7.70 -17.49 -24.24
N SER A 125 8.38 -16.97 -25.26
CA SER A 125 8.09 -15.72 -26.02
C SER A 125 7.33 -14.63 -25.23
N SER A 126 8.04 -13.63 -24.71
CA SER A 126 7.43 -12.49 -24.02
C SER A 126 7.76 -11.18 -24.72
N SER A 127 6.78 -10.28 -24.81
CA SER A 127 7.03 -8.89 -25.20
C SER A 127 7.78 -8.15 -24.09
N THR A 128 8.71 -7.26 -24.47
CA THR A 128 9.40 -6.35 -23.55
C THR A 128 8.74 -4.98 -23.46
N GLN A 129 7.72 -4.72 -24.30
CA GLN A 129 6.94 -3.48 -24.31
C GLN A 129 5.49 -3.83 -24.00
N LEU A 130 5.09 -3.59 -22.75
CA LEU A 130 3.78 -3.93 -22.20
C LEU A 130 3.27 -2.78 -21.34
N ASP A 131 2.01 -2.44 -21.53
CA ASP A 131 1.27 -1.55 -20.64
C ASP A 131 0.44 -2.41 -19.69
N MET A 132 1.10 -2.90 -18.63
CA MET A 132 0.51 -3.79 -17.65
C MET A 132 0.06 -3.00 -16.42
N HIS A 133 -1.14 -3.31 -15.96
CA HIS A 133 -1.72 -2.71 -14.79
C HIS A 133 -2.22 -3.77 -13.82
N LEU A 134 -2.24 -3.42 -12.54
CA LEU A 134 -2.68 -4.29 -11.48
C LEU A 134 -3.50 -3.50 -10.47
N ALA A 135 -4.51 -4.15 -9.89
CA ALA A 135 -5.24 -3.69 -8.71
C ALA A 135 -5.33 -4.83 -7.68
N LEU A 136 -5.21 -4.47 -6.41
CA LEU A 136 -5.32 -5.39 -5.28
C LEU A 136 -6.71 -5.27 -4.67
N ILE A 137 -7.38 -6.41 -4.43
CA ILE A 137 -8.75 -6.47 -3.92
C ILE A 137 -8.77 -7.26 -2.60
N GLY A 138 -9.04 -6.55 -1.50
CA GLY A 138 -9.27 -7.15 -0.21
C GLY A 138 -10.67 -6.89 0.33
N ASP A 139 -10.95 -7.40 1.53
CA ASP A 139 -12.25 -7.33 2.20
C ASP A 139 -12.59 -5.93 2.73
N GLY A 140 -11.59 -5.10 2.99
CA GLY A 140 -11.77 -3.71 3.41
C GLY A 140 -11.90 -2.73 2.25
N ALA A 141 -11.11 -2.92 1.19
CA ALA A 141 -11.07 -2.00 0.05
C ALA A 141 -10.42 -2.62 -1.20
N SER A 142 -10.45 -1.87 -2.30
CA SER A 142 -9.64 -2.13 -3.50
C SER A 142 -8.68 -0.97 -3.74
N THR A 143 -7.46 -1.26 -4.18
CA THR A 143 -6.57 -0.20 -4.66
C THR A 143 -7.08 0.34 -6.00
N LEU A 144 -6.74 1.59 -6.31
CA LEU A 144 -6.80 2.02 -7.70
C LEU A 144 -5.83 1.19 -8.56
N PRO A 145 -6.14 1.01 -9.84
CA PRO A 145 -5.18 0.60 -10.85
C PRO A 145 -3.82 1.30 -10.75
N PHE A 146 -2.74 0.54 -10.80
CA PHE A 146 -1.41 1.09 -10.95
C PHE A 146 -0.67 0.41 -12.12
N HIS A 147 0.02 1.24 -12.89
CA HIS A 147 0.80 0.81 -14.05
C HIS A 147 2.15 0.25 -13.57
N LEU A 148 2.42 -1.01 -13.88
CA LEU A 148 3.67 -1.72 -13.59
C LEU A 148 4.78 -1.33 -14.58
N ASN A 149 5.32 -0.12 -14.44
CA ASN A 149 6.44 0.36 -15.24
C ASN A 149 7.59 0.92 -14.39
N SER A 150 8.73 1.20 -15.04
CA SER A 150 9.91 1.79 -14.39
C SER A 150 9.86 3.32 -14.25
N ASN A 151 8.80 3.98 -14.74
CA ASN A 151 8.77 5.44 -14.96
C ASN A 151 7.67 6.18 -14.18
N SER A 152 7.08 5.57 -13.15
CA SER A 152 6.07 6.25 -12.33
C SER A 152 6.61 6.64 -10.96
N ASN A 153 6.17 7.79 -10.44
CA ASN A 153 6.42 8.19 -9.04
C ASN A 153 5.71 7.26 -8.02
N LEU A 154 4.98 6.25 -8.51
CA LEU A 154 4.12 5.37 -7.74
C LEU A 154 4.78 4.02 -7.46
N ILE A 155 5.63 3.59 -8.41
CA ILE A 155 6.25 2.27 -8.45
C ILE A 155 7.68 2.40 -8.93
N HIS A 156 8.62 1.98 -8.09
CA HIS A 156 10.01 1.78 -8.50
C HIS A 156 10.23 0.29 -8.83
N SER A 157 11.04 0.02 -9.84
CA SER A 157 11.54 -1.32 -10.16
C SER A 157 13.06 -1.33 -10.06
N THR A 158 13.63 -2.38 -9.48
CA THR A 158 15.10 -2.58 -9.47
C THR A 158 15.61 -3.16 -10.79
N ASN A 159 14.72 -3.49 -11.72
CA ASN A 159 15.08 -4.18 -12.95
C ASN A 159 15.15 -3.20 -14.12
N ASN A 160 16.30 -3.18 -14.79
CA ASN A 160 16.53 -2.37 -15.99
C ASN A 160 15.73 -2.86 -17.21
N HIS A 161 15.35 -4.14 -17.21
CA HIS A 161 14.52 -4.75 -18.26
C HIS A 161 13.31 -5.43 -17.63
N LEU A 162 12.12 -4.95 -17.98
CA LEU A 162 10.87 -5.50 -17.50
C LEU A 162 10.35 -6.61 -18.42
N PHE A 163 9.67 -7.59 -17.82
CA PHE A 163 8.85 -8.58 -18.52
C PHE A 163 9.58 -9.45 -19.55
N GLN A 164 10.89 -9.64 -19.38
CA GLN A 164 11.68 -10.56 -20.19
C GLN A 164 11.32 -12.02 -19.90
N SER A 165 11.55 -12.88 -20.89
CA SER A 165 11.29 -14.31 -20.77
C SER A 165 12.03 -14.90 -19.56
N GLY A 166 11.29 -15.58 -18.67
CA GLY A 166 11.82 -16.16 -17.43
C GLY A 166 12.20 -15.13 -16.36
N SER A 167 11.90 -13.85 -16.52
CA SER A 167 12.29 -12.82 -15.55
C SER A 167 11.38 -12.75 -14.33
N LYS A 168 11.97 -12.29 -13.23
CA LYS A 168 11.27 -11.89 -12.01
C LYS A 168 11.39 -10.38 -11.84
N ASN A 169 10.29 -9.66 -11.99
CA ASN A 169 10.25 -8.19 -11.85
C ASN A 169 9.65 -7.78 -10.51
N LEU A 170 10.35 -6.87 -9.81
CA LEU A 170 9.92 -6.35 -8.51
C LEU A 170 9.39 -4.94 -8.67
N PHE A 171 8.25 -4.68 -8.04
CA PHE A 171 7.57 -3.40 -8.05
C PHE A 171 7.20 -3.03 -6.62
N TYR A 172 7.42 -1.77 -6.23
CA TYR A 172 7.17 -1.29 -4.87
C TYR A 172 6.07 -0.24 -4.87
N ILE A 173 4.93 -0.51 -4.22
CA ILE A 173 3.84 0.47 -4.09
C ILE A 173 4.12 1.36 -2.88
N SER A 174 4.30 2.65 -3.17
CA SER A 174 4.52 3.67 -2.15
C SER A 174 3.37 3.77 -1.13
N SER A 175 3.71 3.99 0.15
CA SER A 175 2.75 4.22 1.23
C SER A 175 1.81 5.40 0.99
N PHE A 176 2.27 6.43 0.26
CA PHE A 176 1.43 7.58 -0.13
C PHE A 176 0.24 7.17 -1.01
N HIS A 177 0.28 5.98 -1.61
CA HIS A 177 -0.72 5.42 -2.53
C HIS A 177 -1.45 4.18 -1.96
N SER A 178 -1.08 3.69 -0.77
CA SER A 178 -1.76 2.56 -0.13
C SER A 178 -3.04 2.97 0.61
N ILE A 179 -4.14 2.28 0.34
CA ILE A 179 -5.31 2.19 1.21
C ILE A 179 -5.19 0.91 2.03
N ASP A 180 -5.78 0.86 3.23
CA ASP A 180 -5.91 -0.42 3.92
C ASP A 180 -6.97 -1.27 3.21
N ILE A 181 -6.52 -2.27 2.46
CA ILE A 181 -7.41 -3.21 1.75
C ILE A 181 -7.87 -4.35 2.66
N GLY A 182 -7.37 -4.43 3.90
CA GLY A 182 -7.62 -5.57 4.78
C GLY A 182 -6.95 -6.85 4.28
N GLN A 183 -7.67 -7.97 4.33
CA GLN A 183 -7.20 -9.26 3.82
C GLN A 183 -7.37 -9.32 2.30
N LEU A 184 -6.23 -9.29 1.59
CA LEU A 184 -6.17 -9.47 0.14
C LEU A 184 -6.69 -10.86 -0.24
N PHE A 185 -7.66 -10.92 -1.15
CA PHE A 185 -8.27 -12.17 -1.59
C PHE A 185 -8.22 -12.39 -3.10
N HIS A 186 -8.19 -11.34 -3.94
CA HIS A 186 -8.07 -11.45 -5.39
C HIS A 186 -7.22 -10.28 -5.93
N ILE A 187 -6.68 -10.46 -7.14
CA ILE A 187 -6.09 -9.36 -7.92
C ILE A 187 -6.86 -9.17 -9.23
N GLN A 188 -6.79 -7.98 -9.78
CA GLN A 188 -7.19 -7.69 -11.15
C GLN A 188 -5.95 -7.28 -11.94
N ILE A 189 -5.67 -7.99 -13.03
CA ILE A 189 -4.58 -7.69 -13.95
C ILE A 189 -5.15 -7.49 -15.35
N TRP A 190 -4.63 -6.48 -16.04
CA TRP A 190 -4.87 -6.29 -17.46
C TRP A 190 -3.59 -5.79 -18.11
N CYS A 191 -3.46 -6.09 -19.38
CA CYS A 191 -2.30 -5.75 -20.15
C CYS A 191 -2.72 -5.32 -21.53
N ASN A 192 -2.22 -4.17 -21.98
CA ASN A 192 -2.30 -3.76 -23.37
C ASN A 192 -0.90 -3.90 -23.99
N SER A 193 -0.70 -4.95 -24.79
CA SER A 193 0.52 -5.06 -25.59
C SER A 193 0.33 -4.30 -26.90
N ILE A 194 0.84 -3.08 -26.94
CA ILE A 194 0.89 -2.28 -28.17
C ILE A 194 1.96 -2.89 -29.07
N ASP A 195 1.57 -3.32 -30.27
CA ASP A 195 2.45 -3.86 -31.31
C ASP A 195 3.23 -5.16 -31.00
N LYS A 196 2.51 -6.28 -31.19
CA LYS A 196 2.95 -7.53 -31.88
C LYS A 196 3.63 -8.70 -31.16
N LEU A 197 3.72 -8.79 -29.83
CA LEU A 197 4.07 -10.08 -29.20
C LEU A 197 3.17 -10.40 -28.00
N PRO A 198 2.64 -11.64 -27.91
CA PRO A 198 1.88 -12.05 -26.74
C PRO A 198 2.81 -12.08 -25.51
N TYR A 199 2.22 -11.89 -24.33
CA TYR A 199 2.94 -11.94 -23.07
C TYR A 199 2.35 -13.00 -22.15
N TYR A 200 3.19 -13.87 -21.60
CA TYR A 200 2.76 -14.87 -20.64
C TYR A 200 3.11 -14.47 -19.21
N CYS A 201 2.08 -14.23 -18.40
CA CYS A 201 2.24 -14.06 -16.96
C CYS A 201 2.07 -15.41 -16.27
N GLU A 202 3.12 -15.89 -15.62
CA GLU A 202 3.08 -17.15 -14.88
C GLU A 202 2.41 -16.95 -13.51
N SER A 203 2.95 -16.04 -12.71
CA SER A 203 2.46 -15.81 -11.35
C SER A 203 2.77 -14.41 -10.84
N ILE A 204 2.00 -14.00 -9.84
CA ILE A 204 2.20 -12.75 -9.09
C ILE A 204 2.25 -13.07 -7.61
N GLU A 205 3.29 -12.58 -6.94
CA GLU A 205 3.41 -12.61 -5.48
C GLU A 205 3.22 -11.18 -4.95
N VAL A 206 2.41 -11.02 -3.90
CA VAL A 206 2.23 -9.73 -3.22
C VAL A 206 2.66 -9.90 -1.77
N ILE A 207 3.57 -9.04 -1.32
CA ILE A 207 4.02 -8.99 0.06
C ILE A 207 3.45 -7.72 0.67
N ASN A 208 2.66 -7.87 1.72
CA ASN A 208 2.25 -6.75 2.56
C ASN A 208 3.36 -6.53 3.60
N ASN A 209 4.17 -5.48 3.39
CA ASN A 209 5.31 -5.16 4.23
C ASN A 209 4.91 -4.62 5.62
N PHE A 210 3.62 -4.31 5.83
CA PHE A 210 3.11 -3.92 7.14
C PHE A 210 2.92 -5.11 8.08
N ASN A 211 2.42 -6.25 7.59
CA ASN A 211 2.14 -7.41 8.43
C ASN A 211 2.90 -8.68 8.00
N ASP A 212 3.88 -8.52 7.11
CA ASP A 212 4.71 -9.56 6.51
C ASP A 212 3.91 -10.70 5.85
N LYS A 213 2.62 -10.49 5.56
CA LYS A 213 1.78 -11.47 4.88
C LYS A 213 2.17 -11.55 3.40
N LYS A 214 2.28 -12.78 2.92
CA LYS A 214 2.61 -13.10 1.52
C LYS A 214 1.42 -13.75 0.85
N TYR A 215 1.08 -13.25 -0.31
CA TYR A 215 -0.05 -13.67 -1.13
C TYR A 215 0.48 -14.18 -2.47
N PHE A 216 -0.09 -15.27 -2.97
CA PHE A 216 0.35 -15.89 -4.21
C PHE A 216 -0.83 -16.10 -5.16
N PHE A 217 -0.67 -15.61 -6.38
CA PHE A 217 -1.65 -15.68 -7.46
C PHE A 217 -1.01 -16.42 -8.63
N LEU A 218 -1.57 -17.57 -9.00
CA LEU A 218 -1.17 -18.29 -10.21
C LEU A 218 -1.98 -17.70 -11.37
N VAL A 219 -1.30 -17.01 -12.27
CA VAL A 219 -1.94 -16.32 -13.38
C VAL A 219 -2.07 -17.25 -14.57
N ASN A 220 -0.96 -17.89 -14.97
CA ASN A 220 -0.86 -18.82 -16.09
C ASN A 220 -1.68 -18.42 -17.33
N HIS A 221 -1.58 -17.14 -17.72
CA HIS A 221 -2.40 -16.56 -18.79
C HIS A 221 -1.56 -15.84 -19.82
N TRP A 222 -1.98 -16.00 -21.08
CA TRP A 222 -1.42 -15.29 -22.23
C TRP A 222 -2.23 -14.03 -22.51
N PHE A 223 -1.61 -12.87 -22.37
CA PHE A 223 -2.16 -11.60 -22.81
C PHE A 223 -1.84 -11.41 -24.30
N GLY A 224 -2.89 -11.34 -25.12
CA GLY A 224 -2.78 -11.23 -26.57
C GLY A 224 -2.60 -9.79 -27.08
N PRO A 225 -2.13 -9.62 -28.33
CA PRO A 225 -2.00 -8.31 -28.97
C PRO A 225 -3.35 -7.64 -29.23
N ASN A 226 -3.41 -6.33 -28.98
CA ASN A 226 -4.55 -5.45 -29.30
C ASN A 226 -5.89 -5.86 -28.64
N LEU A 227 -5.83 -6.59 -27.54
CA LEU A 227 -6.99 -6.96 -26.73
C LEU A 227 -6.76 -6.42 -25.32
N GLU A 228 -7.63 -5.51 -24.88
CA GLU A 228 -7.71 -5.18 -23.45
C GLU A 228 -8.38 -6.35 -22.73
N GLU A 229 -7.56 -7.28 -22.25
CA GLU A 229 -8.03 -8.42 -21.46
C GLU A 229 -7.91 -8.12 -19.96
N TYR A 230 -9.04 -8.19 -19.27
CA TYR A 230 -9.14 -8.04 -17.83
C TYR A 230 -9.29 -9.42 -17.18
N LEU A 231 -8.35 -9.77 -16.31
CA LEU A 231 -8.35 -11.03 -15.59
C LEU A 231 -8.44 -10.79 -14.09
N SER A 232 -9.44 -11.40 -13.45
CA SER A 232 -9.50 -11.50 -11.99
C SER A 232 -8.92 -12.83 -11.55
N VAL A 233 -7.91 -12.79 -10.69
CA VAL A 233 -7.18 -13.98 -10.23
C VAL A 233 -7.37 -14.15 -8.72
N PRO A 234 -7.90 -15.31 -8.27
CA PRO A 234 -8.07 -15.59 -6.84
C PRO A 234 -6.75 -15.86 -6.15
N LEU A 235 -6.68 -15.52 -4.87
CA LEU A 235 -5.61 -15.96 -3.97
C LEU A 235 -5.61 -17.48 -3.87
N ILE A 236 -4.43 -18.08 -3.98
CA ILE A 236 -4.27 -19.51 -3.71
C ILE A 236 -4.04 -19.72 -2.22
N ASN A 237 -4.90 -20.54 -1.60
CA ASN A 237 -4.63 -21.09 -0.27
C ASN A 237 -3.52 -22.13 -0.37
N ARG A 238 -2.26 -21.72 -0.21
CA ARG A 238 -1.12 -22.67 -0.12
C ARG A 238 -1.22 -23.62 1.09
N ASN A 239 -2.14 -23.37 2.02
CA ASN A 239 -2.41 -24.22 3.19
C ASN A 239 -3.36 -25.39 2.90
N GLU A 240 -3.98 -25.45 1.73
CA GLU A 240 -4.66 -26.66 1.26
C GLU A 240 -3.64 -27.49 0.48
N GLY A 241 -3.00 -28.43 1.19
CA GLY A 241 -2.02 -29.34 0.63
C GLY A 241 -2.56 -30.06 -0.60
N GLY A 242 -1.91 -29.83 -1.74
CA GLY A 242 -2.19 -30.51 -2.99
C GLY A 242 -1.61 -29.72 -4.14
N LEU A 243 -0.37 -30.03 -4.51
CA LEU A 243 0.09 -29.87 -5.89
C LEU A 243 -0.94 -30.58 -6.78
N LYS A 244 -1.92 -29.83 -7.32
CA LYS A 244 -2.61 -30.28 -8.52
C LYS A 244 -1.62 -30.08 -9.65
N GLU A 245 -0.84 -31.12 -9.93
CA GLU A 245 -0.17 -31.27 -11.21
C GLU A 245 -1.25 -31.11 -12.29
N PHE A 246 -1.26 -29.97 -12.97
CA PHE A 246 -1.93 -29.87 -14.25
C PHE A 246 -1.04 -30.61 -15.24
N LYS A 247 -1.44 -31.84 -15.58
CA LYS A 247 -0.88 -32.54 -16.75
C LYS A 247 -1.22 -31.71 -18.00
N LEU A 248 -0.16 -31.41 -18.77
CA LEU A 248 -0.22 -30.84 -20.12
C LEU A 248 -1.10 -31.69 -21.04
#